data_AF-A0A933ZBW9-F1
#
_entry.id   AF-A0A933ZBW9-F1
#
_cell.length_a   1.000
_cell.length_b   1.000
_cell.length_c   1.000
_cell.angle_alpha   90.00
_cell.angle_beta   90.00
_cell.angle_gamma   90.00
#
_symmetry.space_group_name_H-M   'P 1'
#
loop_
_entity.id
_entity.type
_entity.pdbx_description
1 polymer ?
#
loop_
_entity_poly.entity_id
_entity_poly.type
_entity_poly.pdbx_seq_one_letter_code
_entity_poly.pdbx_strand_id
1 'polypeptide(L)'
;MNHRATHWKFAAAILRAGCLAIALGACQLAVGQQTLDEVHCEAQGAIGPPACSEHQICINGICTRCGAEELCGDKVDNDCRNGPDDGCQAQAGGGGAGGVLPDGSAGTKLDGGIAGQSGSAGAGGSDAGPTGGTAGSAGSSCTGECTAGWPDEQACGNCGKQTRTCDSQCKWGPWGACSGEGICASGTAETAGACGNCGTNTRTCEGCQWGGYACMNQGECTPGQVELGWKLGCGVTGAAFRRCAETNCMWGALECIDSGCKSAGAGCAHDHECCSGNCGGGQCH
;
A
#
# COMPACT_ATOMS: atom_id res chain seq x y z
N MET A 1 31.14 8.22 30.75
CA MET A 1 31.05 6.82 30.29
C MET A 1 29.88 6.18 31.03
N ASN A 2 28.67 6.29 30.47
CA ASN A 2 27.44 5.77 31.06
C ASN A 2 26.88 4.70 30.11
N HIS A 3 26.98 3.44 30.50
CA HIS A 3 26.32 2.34 29.81
C HIS A 3 24.82 2.39 30.13
N ARG A 4 23.99 2.71 29.13
CA ARG A 4 22.55 2.47 29.18
C ARG A 4 22.28 1.07 28.64
N ALA A 5 21.74 0.20 29.48
CA ALA A 5 21.20 -1.09 29.09
C ALA A 5 19.85 -0.86 28.36
N THR A 6 19.80 -1.22 27.08
CA THR A 6 18.55 -1.28 26.31
C THR A 6 17.91 -2.65 26.52
N HIS A 7 16.70 -2.65 27.07
CA HIS A 7 15.84 -3.81 27.17
C HIS A 7 15.31 -4.17 25.76
N TRP A 8 15.61 -5.39 25.29
CA TRP A 8 15.04 -5.95 24.07
C TRP A 8 13.74 -6.68 24.41
N LYS A 9 12.62 -6.25 23.80
CA LYS A 9 11.36 -6.99 23.82
C LYS A 9 11.34 -7.90 22.59
N PHE A 10 11.51 -9.20 22.78
CA PHE A 10 11.22 -10.19 21.74
C PHE A 10 9.72 -10.23 21.49
N ALA A 11 9.28 -9.82 20.30
CA ALA A 11 7.95 -10.13 19.80
C ALA A 11 7.97 -11.58 19.30
N ALA A 12 7.40 -12.50 20.06
CA ALA A 12 7.23 -13.89 19.65
C ALA A 12 6.16 -13.98 18.56
N ALA A 13 6.59 -14.08 17.30
CA ALA A 13 5.72 -14.54 16.22
C ALA A 13 5.37 -16.02 16.46
N ILE A 14 4.12 -16.29 16.81
CA ILE A 14 3.61 -17.65 17.02
C ILE A 14 3.42 -18.29 15.63
N LEU A 15 4.49 -18.88 15.09
CA LEU A 15 4.40 -19.86 14.03
C LEU A 15 3.85 -21.15 14.63
N ARG A 16 2.59 -21.49 14.31
CA ARG A 16 2.01 -22.81 14.60
C ARG A 16 2.64 -23.86 13.68
N ALA A 17 3.90 -24.21 13.94
CA ALA A 17 4.49 -25.45 13.44
C ALA A 17 4.04 -26.59 14.38
N GLY A 18 3.27 -27.53 13.84
CA GLY A 18 2.86 -28.74 14.55
C GLY A 18 4.08 -29.59 14.90
N CYS A 19 4.68 -29.35 16.06
CA CYS A 19 5.77 -30.15 16.59
C CYS A 19 5.17 -31.40 17.25
N LEU A 20 5.13 -32.51 16.51
CA LEU A 20 4.83 -33.82 17.06
C LEU A 20 6.03 -34.25 17.92
N ALA A 21 5.90 -34.10 19.24
CA ALA A 21 6.94 -34.43 20.19
C ALA A 21 7.12 -35.96 20.29
N ILE A 22 7.99 -36.52 19.45
CA ILE A 22 8.61 -37.82 19.69
C ILE A 22 9.89 -37.55 20.48
N ALA A 23 9.96 -38.10 21.69
CA ALA A 23 11.08 -37.94 22.59
C ALA A 23 12.35 -38.62 22.04
N LEU A 24 13.49 -37.95 22.28
CA LEU A 24 14.88 -38.37 22.09
C LEU A 24 15.51 -38.07 20.71
N GLY A 25 16.33 -37.01 20.68
CA GLY A 25 17.31 -36.73 19.62
C GLY A 25 17.05 -35.42 18.88
N ALA A 26 17.88 -34.39 19.17
CA ALA A 26 18.03 -33.11 18.46
C ALA A 26 16.90 -32.70 17.48
N CYS A 27 16.08 -31.71 17.86
CA CYS A 27 15.22 -30.98 16.93
C CYS A 27 16.10 -30.25 15.90
N GLN A 28 16.27 -30.83 14.71
CA GLN A 28 16.73 -30.09 13.55
C GLN A 28 15.51 -29.49 12.86
N LEU A 29 15.41 -28.16 12.90
CA LEU A 29 14.42 -27.41 12.14
C LEU A 29 14.86 -27.44 10.67
N ALA A 30 14.29 -28.33 9.87
CA ALA A 30 14.48 -28.34 8.43
C ALA A 30 13.62 -27.22 7.82
N VAL A 31 14.24 -26.08 7.51
CA VAL A 31 13.62 -25.02 6.71
C VAL A 31 13.82 -25.39 5.24
N GLY A 32 12.74 -25.45 4.46
CA GLY A 32 12.84 -25.74 3.02
C GLY A 32 13.63 -24.65 2.30
N GLN A 33 14.43 -25.05 1.30
CA GLN A 33 15.34 -24.13 0.58
C GLN A 33 14.63 -22.90 0.00
N GLN A 34 13.33 -23.00 -0.33
CA GLN A 34 12.54 -21.89 -0.88
C GLN A 34 12.16 -20.80 0.14
N THR A 35 12.26 -21.08 1.44
CA THR A 35 11.98 -20.08 2.50
C THR A 35 13.24 -19.31 2.91
N LEU A 36 14.43 -19.75 2.47
CA LEU A 36 15.70 -19.04 2.69
C LEU A 36 15.88 -17.82 1.76
N ASP A 37 15.15 -17.77 0.64
CA ASP A 37 15.18 -16.64 -0.29
C ASP A 37 14.32 -15.45 0.18
N GLU A 38 13.55 -15.62 1.27
CA GLU A 38 12.68 -14.60 1.88
C GLU A 38 13.22 -14.15 3.26
N VAL A 39 14.54 -14.22 3.47
CA VAL A 39 15.17 -13.64 4.66
C VAL A 39 15.18 -12.12 4.49
N HIS A 40 14.13 -11.48 4.99
CA HIS A 40 14.10 -10.03 5.15
C HIS A 40 15.07 -9.63 6.24
N CYS A 41 16.13 -8.92 5.87
CA CYS A 41 16.99 -8.27 6.85
C CYS A 41 16.17 -7.20 7.60
N GLU A 42 16.13 -7.28 8.94
CA GLU A 42 15.25 -6.41 9.76
C GLU A 42 15.87 -5.02 10.05
N ALA A 43 17.18 -4.88 9.87
CA ALA A 43 17.93 -3.67 10.19
C ALA A 43 18.42 -2.98 8.90
N GLN A 44 17.61 -2.06 8.39
CA GLN A 44 17.94 -1.26 7.22
C GLN A 44 19.28 -0.53 7.41
N GLY A 45 20.19 -0.66 6.44
CA GLY A 45 21.52 -0.04 6.49
C GLY A 45 22.56 -0.75 7.35
N ALA A 46 22.23 -1.90 7.98
CA ALA A 46 23.23 -2.71 8.67
C ALA A 46 24.04 -3.57 7.70
N ILE A 47 25.35 -3.68 7.95
CA ILE A 47 26.30 -4.48 7.17
C ILE A 47 26.67 -5.74 7.97
N GLY A 48 26.60 -6.90 7.32
CA GLY A 48 27.07 -8.17 7.85
C GLY A 48 26.10 -8.94 8.77
N PRO A 49 26.50 -10.13 9.24
CA PRO A 49 25.64 -11.01 10.03
C PRO A 49 25.31 -10.38 11.39
N PRO A 50 24.09 -10.57 11.95
CA PRO A 50 23.06 -11.53 11.55
C PRO A 50 22.09 -11.04 10.46
N ALA A 51 22.27 -9.84 9.91
CA ALA A 51 21.32 -9.26 8.95
C ALA A 51 21.57 -9.73 7.51
N CYS A 52 22.82 -9.73 7.05
CA CYS A 52 23.22 -10.16 5.70
C CYS A 52 24.57 -10.90 5.72
N SER A 53 24.98 -11.50 4.59
CA SER A 53 26.33 -12.09 4.51
C SER A 53 27.42 -11.00 4.58
N GLU A 54 28.67 -11.39 4.82
CA GLU A 54 29.80 -10.46 4.81
C GLU A 54 29.87 -9.72 3.45
N HIS A 55 30.02 -8.38 3.48
CA HIS A 55 29.94 -7.49 2.30
C HIS A 55 28.56 -7.42 1.61
N GLN A 56 27.49 -7.47 2.40
CA GLN A 56 26.13 -7.14 1.96
C GLN A 56 25.46 -6.15 2.93
N ILE A 57 24.62 -5.27 2.39
CA ILE A 57 23.83 -4.29 3.14
C ILE A 57 22.33 -4.57 2.98
N CYS A 58 21.58 -4.31 4.04
CA CYS A 58 20.13 -4.43 4.02
C CYS A 58 19.47 -3.20 3.37
N ILE A 59 18.87 -3.39 2.20
CA ILE A 59 18.08 -2.35 1.50
C ILE A 59 16.69 -2.89 1.23
N ASN A 60 15.70 -2.31 1.89
CA ASN A 60 14.27 -2.65 1.79
C ASN A 60 13.98 -4.12 2.09
N GLY A 61 14.65 -4.66 3.11
CA GLY A 61 14.52 -6.06 3.48
C GLY A 61 15.14 -7.03 2.47
N ILE A 62 16.06 -6.58 1.62
CA ILE A 62 16.83 -7.44 0.70
C ILE A 62 18.32 -7.21 0.95
N CYS A 63 19.09 -8.28 1.06
CA CYS A 63 20.54 -8.21 1.16
C CYS A 63 21.16 -7.95 -0.21
N THR A 64 21.63 -6.73 -0.42
CA THR A 64 22.28 -6.30 -1.67
C THR A 64 23.80 -6.38 -1.51
N ARG A 65 24.49 -6.91 -2.52
CA ARG A 65 25.95 -6.97 -2.53
C ARG A 65 26.52 -5.58 -2.74
N CYS A 66 27.49 -5.19 -1.92
CA CYS A 66 28.16 -3.90 -2.05
C CYS A 66 28.91 -3.82 -3.38
N GLY A 67 28.84 -2.66 -4.03
CA GLY A 67 29.61 -2.30 -5.21
C GLY A 67 31.08 -2.09 -4.88
N ALA A 68 31.90 -1.89 -5.92
CA ALA A 68 33.31 -1.53 -5.75
C ALA A 68 33.54 -0.03 -5.59
N GLU A 69 32.55 0.79 -5.96
CA GLU A 69 32.57 2.25 -5.96
C GLU A 69 31.27 2.79 -5.36
N GLU A 70 31.36 3.84 -4.54
CA GLU A 70 30.23 4.54 -3.94
C GLU A 70 29.49 5.40 -4.97
N LEU A 71 28.15 5.38 -4.96
CA LEU A 71 27.35 6.30 -5.77
C LEU A 71 27.06 7.57 -4.97
N CYS A 72 27.75 8.65 -5.31
CA CYS A 72 27.63 9.90 -4.56
C CYS A 72 26.27 10.59 -4.72
N GLY A 73 25.65 10.93 -3.59
CA GLY A 73 24.47 11.79 -3.48
C GLY A 73 23.15 11.06 -3.32
N ASP A 74 23.15 9.73 -3.22
CA ASP A 74 21.95 8.93 -2.98
C ASP A 74 21.70 8.66 -1.48
N LYS A 75 22.67 8.97 -0.61
CA LYS A 75 22.63 8.72 0.84
C LYS A 75 22.50 7.24 1.20
N VAL A 76 22.99 6.36 0.34
CA VAL A 76 23.06 4.92 0.57
C VAL A 76 24.52 4.50 0.51
N ASP A 77 24.95 3.70 1.48
CA ASP A 77 26.29 3.12 1.54
C ASP A 77 26.38 1.95 0.56
N ASN A 78 26.73 2.26 -0.69
CA ASN A 78 26.72 1.33 -1.81
C ASN A 78 28.02 0.52 -1.90
N ASP A 79 29.13 1.03 -1.38
CA ASP A 79 30.43 0.32 -1.30
C ASP A 79 30.70 -0.35 0.06
N CYS A 80 29.81 -0.12 1.04
CA CYS A 80 29.84 -0.66 2.39
C CYS A 80 31.08 -0.26 3.19
N ARG A 81 31.62 0.93 2.93
CA ARG A 81 32.74 1.51 3.65
C ARG A 81 32.24 2.76 4.36
N ASN A 82 32.72 2.95 5.59
CA ASN A 82 32.53 4.11 6.49
C ASN A 82 31.23 4.96 6.40
N GLY A 83 30.10 4.36 6.04
CA GLY A 83 28.78 4.99 6.03
C GLY A 83 28.40 5.66 4.71
N PRO A 84 27.16 6.18 4.60
CA PRO A 84 26.64 6.66 3.32
C PRO A 84 27.40 7.83 2.72
N ASP A 85 27.61 7.78 1.40
CA ASP A 85 28.34 8.76 0.60
C ASP A 85 29.82 8.96 1.04
N ASP A 86 30.45 7.95 1.67
CA ASP A 86 31.89 8.01 1.95
C ASP A 86 32.71 7.77 0.67
N GLY A 87 33.98 8.18 0.64
CA GLY A 87 34.81 8.01 -0.56
C GLY A 87 34.43 8.90 -1.77
N CYS A 88 33.34 9.67 -1.68
CA CYS A 88 32.97 10.72 -2.62
C CYS A 88 34.01 11.83 -2.62
N GLN A 89 35.07 11.65 -3.40
CA GLN A 89 35.96 12.74 -3.73
C GLN A 89 35.12 13.80 -4.42
N ALA A 90 34.98 14.97 -3.79
CA ALA A 90 34.47 16.16 -4.46
C ALA A 90 35.22 16.24 -5.79
N GLN A 91 34.54 15.95 -6.89
CA GLN A 91 35.12 16.03 -8.22
C GLN A 91 35.55 17.48 -8.41
N ALA A 92 36.81 17.73 -8.13
CA ALA A 92 37.48 18.97 -8.42
C ALA A 92 37.59 19.05 -9.95
N GLY A 93 36.74 19.88 -10.55
CA GLY A 93 37.08 20.57 -11.79
C GLY A 93 36.54 19.98 -13.10
N GLY A 94 35.43 20.54 -13.55
CA GLY A 94 35.10 20.70 -14.96
C GLY A 94 34.42 22.06 -15.14
N GLY A 95 35.22 23.10 -15.39
CA GLY A 95 34.79 24.49 -15.40
C GLY A 95 33.79 24.86 -16.51
N GLY A 96 32.84 25.71 -16.16
CA GLY A 96 32.02 26.51 -17.08
C GLY A 96 31.91 27.92 -16.50
N ALA A 97 32.57 28.86 -17.16
CA ALA A 97 32.75 30.24 -16.73
C ALA A 97 31.45 31.08 -16.81
N GLY A 98 31.31 32.05 -15.90
CA GLY A 98 30.50 33.24 -16.15
C GLY A 98 29.96 33.93 -14.90
N GLY A 99 30.59 35.04 -14.48
CA GLY A 99 29.91 36.07 -13.68
C GLY A 99 30.64 36.52 -12.43
N VAL A 100 31.54 37.48 -12.61
CA VAL A 100 32.24 38.24 -11.57
C VAL A 100 31.28 39.27 -10.94
N LEU A 101 31.27 39.42 -9.61
CA LEU A 101 31.48 40.68 -8.84
C LEU A 101 30.98 40.54 -7.37
N PRO A 102 31.52 41.35 -6.42
CA PRO A 102 31.94 40.88 -5.10
C PRO A 102 31.23 41.61 -3.93
N ASP A 103 31.74 41.35 -2.72
CA ASP A 103 31.39 41.91 -1.39
C ASP A 103 30.21 41.18 -0.72
N GLY A 104 30.35 40.49 0.41
CA GLY A 104 31.40 40.45 1.41
C GLY A 104 30.74 40.33 2.79
N SER A 105 31.55 39.88 3.76
CA SER A 105 31.32 40.05 5.20
C SER A 105 30.28 39.18 5.90
N ALA A 106 30.86 38.19 6.58
CA ALA A 106 30.51 37.63 7.88
C ALA A 106 29.45 38.35 8.73
N GLY A 107 28.56 37.54 9.31
CA GLY A 107 28.06 37.64 10.68
C GLY A 107 27.09 38.79 10.99
N THR A 108 25.88 38.44 11.39
CA THR A 108 25.39 38.72 12.76
C THR A 108 23.95 38.25 12.91
N LYS A 109 23.70 37.75 14.11
CA LYS A 109 22.41 37.49 14.74
C LYS A 109 21.73 38.85 15.01
N LEU A 110 20.54 39.11 14.45
CA LEU A 110 19.65 40.22 14.80
C LEU A 110 18.20 39.74 14.61
N ASP A 111 17.49 39.40 15.69
CA ASP A 111 16.44 40.25 16.29
C ASP A 111 16.24 41.61 15.62
N GLY A 112 15.03 41.84 15.11
CA GLY A 112 14.65 43.08 14.46
C GLY A 112 13.14 43.22 14.30
N GLY A 113 12.49 43.67 15.37
CA GLY A 113 11.31 44.53 15.23
C GLY A 113 11.75 45.98 14.95
N ILE A 114 10.91 46.75 14.27
CA ILE A 114 10.72 48.23 14.29
C ILE A 114 9.44 48.42 13.45
N ALA A 115 8.30 48.71 14.08
CA ALA A 115 7.82 50.03 14.48
C ALA A 115 7.52 50.97 13.29
N GLY A 116 6.21 51.20 13.11
CA GLY A 116 5.63 52.31 12.37
C GLY A 116 4.32 52.69 13.05
N GLN A 117 4.38 53.75 13.87
CA GLN A 117 3.27 54.32 14.65
C GLN A 117 2.39 55.26 13.80
N SER A 118 1.26 55.66 14.41
CA SER A 118 0.37 56.82 14.18
C SER A 118 -0.99 56.48 13.55
N GLY A 119 -2.14 56.83 14.13
CA GLY A 119 -2.39 57.58 15.35
C GLY A 119 -3.85 57.47 15.82
N SER A 120 -4.01 57.74 17.11
CA SER A 120 -5.04 58.57 17.76
C SER A 120 -6.54 58.33 17.52
N ALA A 121 -7.16 57.83 18.59
CA ALA A 121 -8.24 58.45 19.37
C ALA A 121 -9.65 58.65 18.78
N GLY A 122 -10.63 58.11 19.53
CA GLY A 122 -12.05 58.46 19.51
C GLY A 122 -12.84 57.35 20.22
N ALA A 123 -13.01 57.42 21.54
CA ALA A 123 -14.27 57.85 22.18
C ALA A 123 -15.49 57.10 21.60
N GLY A 124 -16.05 56.13 22.31
CA GLY A 124 -17.05 56.42 23.34
C GLY A 124 -18.43 56.48 22.69
N GLY A 125 -19.26 55.45 22.91
CA GLY A 125 -20.60 55.41 22.31
C GLY A 125 -21.35 54.12 22.59
N SER A 126 -21.85 54.02 23.81
CA SER A 126 -23.13 53.43 24.20
C SER A 126 -23.70 52.27 23.39
N ASP A 127 -23.85 51.15 24.09
CA ASP A 127 -24.87 50.12 23.89
C ASP A 127 -26.26 50.77 23.79
N ALA A 128 -26.62 51.23 22.59
CA ALA A 128 -28.00 51.32 22.17
C ALA A 128 -28.36 49.95 21.63
N GLY A 129 -29.07 49.16 22.46
CA GLY A 129 -29.67 47.92 22.01
C GLY A 129 -30.48 48.15 20.74
N PRO A 130 -30.57 47.17 19.83
CA PRO A 130 -31.54 47.24 18.77
C PRO A 130 -32.92 47.20 19.43
N THR A 131 -33.50 48.37 19.61
CA THR A 131 -34.94 48.51 19.69
C THR A 131 -35.53 47.71 18.55
N GLY A 132 -36.52 46.88 18.89
CA GLY A 132 -37.25 46.05 17.95
C GLY A 132 -37.79 46.89 16.80
N GLY A 133 -36.99 47.02 15.75
CA GLY A 133 -37.46 47.20 14.41
C GLY A 133 -38.04 45.85 14.00
N THR A 134 -39.33 45.67 14.27
CA THR A 134 -40.20 44.93 13.35
C THR A 134 -39.95 45.54 11.97
N ALA A 135 -38.94 45.03 11.26
CA ALA A 135 -38.74 45.28 9.85
C ALA A 135 -40.04 44.80 9.23
N GLY A 136 -40.87 45.79 8.91
CA GLY A 136 -42.18 45.58 8.36
C GLY A 136 -42.04 44.57 7.25
N SER A 137 -42.79 43.49 7.39
CA SER A 137 -43.31 42.72 6.28
C SER A 137 -44.14 43.66 5.39
N ALA A 138 -43.48 44.60 4.71
CA ALA A 138 -43.82 44.90 3.34
C ALA A 138 -43.26 43.70 2.57
N GLY A 139 -43.98 42.58 2.47
CA GLY A 139 -45.29 42.64 1.85
C GLY A 139 -45.16 43.29 0.46
N SER A 140 -43.99 43.19 -0.17
CA SER A 140 -43.82 43.48 -1.60
C SER A 140 -44.66 42.43 -2.30
N SER A 141 -45.92 42.78 -2.56
CA SER A 141 -46.90 41.95 -3.26
C SER A 141 -46.51 41.89 -4.73
N CYS A 142 -45.35 41.31 -5.03
CA CYS A 142 -45.07 40.89 -6.39
C CYS A 142 -45.80 39.56 -6.62
N THR A 143 -46.62 39.52 -7.67
CA THR A 143 -47.30 38.31 -8.13
C THR A 143 -46.35 37.62 -9.11
N GLY A 144 -45.48 36.74 -8.60
CA GLY A 144 -44.46 36.06 -9.42
C GLY A 144 -44.27 34.59 -9.07
N GLU A 145 -43.17 34.01 -9.57
CA GLU A 145 -42.85 32.58 -9.45
C GLU A 145 -42.48 32.16 -8.02
N CYS A 146 -42.13 33.12 -7.17
CA CYS A 146 -41.67 32.90 -5.80
C CYS A 146 -41.99 34.10 -4.90
N THR A 147 -41.88 33.91 -3.58
CA THR A 147 -42.04 35.01 -2.60
C THR A 147 -40.71 35.73 -2.41
N ALA A 148 -40.68 37.04 -2.61
CA ALA A 148 -39.46 37.84 -2.46
C ALA A 148 -38.72 37.55 -1.14
N GLY A 149 -37.41 37.31 -1.22
CA GLY A 149 -36.55 36.97 -0.10
C GLY A 149 -36.56 35.49 0.31
N TRP A 150 -37.43 34.64 -0.25
CA TRP A 150 -37.42 33.21 0.07
C TRP A 150 -36.20 32.51 -0.53
N PRO A 151 -35.51 31.66 0.25
CA PRO A 151 -34.49 30.78 -0.28
C PRO A 151 -35.11 29.53 -0.93
N ASP A 152 -34.41 28.99 -1.92
CA ASP A 152 -34.65 27.69 -2.54
C ASP A 152 -33.33 26.92 -2.58
N GLU A 153 -33.38 25.61 -2.37
CA GLU A 153 -32.20 24.75 -2.25
C GLU A 153 -32.36 23.50 -3.12
N GLN A 154 -31.31 23.13 -3.84
CA GLN A 154 -31.27 21.88 -4.59
C GLN A 154 -29.92 21.16 -4.42
N ALA A 155 -29.95 19.84 -4.61
CA ALA A 155 -28.75 19.02 -4.66
C ALA A 155 -27.89 19.37 -5.88
N CYS A 156 -26.57 19.29 -5.72
CA CYS A 156 -25.62 19.50 -6.81
C CYS A 156 -24.28 18.81 -6.52
N GLY A 157 -23.52 18.50 -7.58
CA GLY A 157 -22.17 17.95 -7.45
C GLY A 157 -22.06 16.67 -6.60
N ASN A 158 -20.98 16.53 -5.84
CA ASN A 158 -20.73 15.39 -4.96
C ASN A 158 -21.52 15.52 -3.64
N CYS A 159 -22.85 15.46 -3.73
CA CYS A 159 -23.79 15.67 -2.63
C CYS A 159 -23.78 17.07 -2.00
N GLY A 160 -23.24 18.05 -2.71
CA GLY A 160 -23.37 19.43 -2.31
C GLY A 160 -24.81 19.93 -2.45
N LYS A 161 -24.98 21.15 -1.99
CA LYS A 161 -26.21 21.93 -2.09
C LYS A 161 -25.88 23.31 -2.62
N GLN A 162 -26.73 23.80 -3.51
CA GLN A 162 -26.69 25.18 -3.94
C GLN A 162 -28.01 25.86 -3.59
N THR A 163 -27.92 27.12 -3.21
CA THR A 163 -29.05 27.95 -2.82
C THR A 163 -29.23 29.07 -3.83
N ARG A 164 -30.47 29.47 -4.08
CA ARG A 164 -30.82 30.73 -4.73
C ARG A 164 -31.86 31.46 -3.88
N THR A 165 -31.97 32.76 -4.08
CA THR A 165 -32.96 33.59 -3.38
C THR A 165 -33.89 34.23 -4.40
N CYS A 166 -35.17 34.29 -4.05
CA CYS A 166 -36.16 35.02 -4.82
C CYS A 166 -35.92 36.53 -4.68
N ASP A 167 -35.78 37.23 -5.79
CA ASP A 167 -35.53 38.67 -5.78
C ASP A 167 -36.79 39.49 -5.45
N SER A 168 -36.64 40.83 -5.36
CA SER A 168 -37.75 41.74 -5.08
C SER A 168 -38.78 41.84 -6.23
N GLN A 169 -38.49 41.27 -7.40
CA GLN A 169 -39.40 41.17 -8.54
C GLN A 169 -40.17 39.84 -8.56
N CYS A 170 -40.06 39.03 -7.51
CA CYS A 170 -40.64 37.69 -7.40
C CYS A 170 -40.18 36.74 -8.52
N LYS A 171 -38.90 36.83 -8.89
CA LYS A 171 -38.23 35.90 -9.79
C LYS A 171 -37.07 35.24 -9.07
N TRP A 172 -36.79 33.99 -9.45
CA TRP A 172 -35.63 33.30 -8.95
C TRP A 172 -34.35 33.92 -9.52
N GLY A 173 -33.44 34.31 -8.63
CA GLY A 173 -32.08 34.63 -9.02
C GLY A 173 -31.33 33.41 -9.57
N PRO A 174 -30.11 33.61 -10.10
CA PRO A 174 -29.25 32.49 -10.48
C PRO A 174 -28.93 31.61 -9.26
N TRP A 175 -28.68 30.33 -9.51
CA TRP A 175 -28.14 29.43 -8.48
C TRP A 175 -26.75 29.91 -8.03
N GLY A 176 -26.51 29.86 -6.72
CA GLY A 176 -25.18 30.03 -6.16
C GLY A 176 -24.26 28.85 -6.50
N ALA A 177 -23.01 28.93 -6.05
CA ALA A 177 -22.08 27.81 -6.16
C ALA A 177 -22.53 26.63 -5.28
N CYS A 178 -22.15 25.41 -5.68
CA CYS A 178 -22.27 24.25 -4.80
C CYS A 178 -21.44 24.44 -3.55
N SER A 179 -22.03 24.09 -2.41
CA SER A 179 -21.39 24.07 -1.11
C SER A 179 -21.61 22.71 -0.45
N GLY A 180 -20.70 22.31 0.44
CA GLY A 180 -20.81 21.03 1.15
C GLY A 180 -20.59 19.80 0.26
N GLU A 181 -19.86 19.94 -0.85
CA GLU A 181 -19.49 18.80 -1.69
C GLU A 181 -18.51 17.88 -0.98
N GLY A 182 -18.71 16.57 -1.16
CA GLY A 182 -17.81 15.52 -0.75
C GLY A 182 -16.75 15.20 -1.80
N ILE A 183 -15.89 14.24 -1.46
CA ILE A 183 -14.82 13.77 -2.35
C ILE A 183 -15.34 12.84 -3.46
N CYS A 184 -16.57 12.34 -3.31
CA CYS A 184 -17.21 11.44 -4.27
C CYS A 184 -18.74 11.60 -4.23
N ALA A 185 -19.40 11.26 -5.33
CA ALA A 185 -20.86 11.19 -5.38
C ALA A 185 -21.35 9.91 -4.68
N SER A 186 -22.36 10.05 -3.81
CA SER A 186 -22.92 8.94 -3.04
C SER A 186 -23.36 7.79 -3.95
N GLY A 187 -23.02 6.56 -3.57
CA GLY A 187 -23.32 5.34 -4.33
C GLY A 187 -22.30 5.01 -5.44
N THR A 188 -21.38 5.92 -5.78
CA THR A 188 -20.28 5.62 -6.71
C THR A 188 -19.41 4.51 -6.13
N ALA A 189 -19.08 3.51 -6.94
CA ALA A 189 -18.12 2.46 -6.60
C ALA A 189 -16.79 2.71 -7.31
N GLU A 190 -15.69 2.35 -6.64
CA GLU A 190 -14.34 2.41 -7.19
C GLU A 190 -13.66 1.06 -6.95
N THR A 191 -13.00 0.56 -7.99
CA THR A 191 -12.18 -0.65 -7.93
C THR A 191 -10.71 -0.28 -7.97
N ALA A 192 -9.94 -0.79 -7.01
CA ALA A 192 -8.49 -0.77 -6.98
C ALA A 192 -7.94 -2.18 -7.27
N GLY A 193 -6.62 -2.29 -7.40
CA GLY A 193 -5.91 -3.51 -7.81
C GLY A 193 -6.26 -4.80 -7.05
N ALA A 194 -5.62 -5.89 -7.47
CA ALA A 194 -5.89 -7.22 -6.95
C ALA A 194 -5.70 -7.34 -5.43
N CYS A 195 -6.42 -8.28 -4.82
CA CYS A 195 -6.34 -8.58 -3.40
C CYS A 195 -6.65 -10.06 -3.12
N GLY A 196 -6.10 -10.61 -2.04
CA GLY A 196 -6.41 -11.96 -1.57
C GLY A 196 -6.27 -13.04 -2.67
N ASN A 197 -7.21 -13.97 -2.68
CA ASN A 197 -7.26 -15.07 -3.64
C ASN A 197 -7.88 -14.59 -4.98
N CYS A 198 -7.13 -13.87 -5.80
CA CYS A 198 -7.59 -13.34 -7.10
C CYS A 198 -8.79 -12.38 -7.01
N GLY A 199 -9.05 -11.81 -5.83
CA GLY A 199 -10.09 -10.81 -5.64
C GLY A 199 -9.69 -9.42 -6.15
N THR A 200 -10.63 -8.48 -6.10
CA THR A 200 -10.42 -7.08 -6.48
C THR A 200 -10.87 -6.17 -5.33
N ASN A 201 -10.00 -5.22 -4.95
CA ASN A 201 -10.35 -4.24 -3.94
C ASN A 201 -11.45 -3.33 -4.48
N THR A 202 -12.59 -3.26 -3.80
CA THR A 202 -13.71 -2.38 -4.17
C THR A 202 -14.11 -1.56 -2.97
N ARG A 203 -14.41 -0.27 -3.17
CA ARG A 203 -15.01 0.59 -2.15
C ARG A 203 -16.21 1.33 -2.73
N THR A 204 -17.12 1.74 -1.86
CA THR A 204 -18.29 2.53 -2.23
C THR A 204 -18.26 3.87 -1.51
N CYS A 205 -18.71 4.91 -2.20
CA CYS A 205 -18.89 6.22 -1.63
C CYS A 205 -20.19 6.27 -0.82
N GLU A 206 -20.10 6.48 0.47
CA GLU A 206 -21.24 6.61 1.39
C GLU A 206 -21.17 7.93 2.11
N GLY A 207 -22.28 8.67 2.17
CA GLY A 207 -22.26 10.01 2.77
C GLY A 207 -21.22 10.92 2.12
N CYS A 208 -20.92 10.68 0.82
CA CYS A 208 -20.05 11.54 0.00
C CYS A 208 -18.58 11.49 0.46
N GLN A 209 -18.25 10.43 1.20
CA GLN A 209 -16.91 10.05 1.57
C GLN A 209 -16.65 8.61 1.10
N TRP A 210 -15.40 8.34 0.74
CA TRP A 210 -14.99 6.99 0.40
C TRP A 210 -14.96 6.12 1.65
N GLY A 211 -15.66 4.99 1.61
CA GLY A 211 -15.47 3.93 2.59
C GLY A 211 -14.10 3.26 2.48
N GLY A 212 -13.85 2.30 3.36
CA GLY A 212 -12.70 1.42 3.26
C GLY A 212 -12.78 0.50 2.03
N TYR A 213 -11.63 0.08 1.53
CA TYR A 213 -11.58 -0.99 0.53
C TYR A 213 -11.96 -2.33 1.14
N ALA A 214 -12.76 -3.09 0.41
CA ALA A 214 -13.10 -4.47 0.71
C ALA A 214 -12.70 -5.37 -0.47
N CYS A 215 -12.14 -6.53 -0.16
CA CYS A 215 -11.71 -7.48 -1.19
C CYS A 215 -12.88 -8.33 -1.68
N MET A 216 -13.38 -8.02 -2.88
CA MET A 216 -14.51 -8.70 -3.51
C MET A 216 -14.05 -9.78 -4.48
N ASN A 217 -14.93 -10.73 -4.81
CA ASN A 217 -14.68 -11.79 -5.81
C ASN A 217 -13.45 -12.66 -5.52
N GLN A 218 -13.24 -13.03 -4.24
CA GLN A 218 -12.17 -13.95 -3.88
C GLN A 218 -12.50 -15.38 -4.32
N GLY A 219 -11.49 -16.08 -4.83
CA GLY A 219 -11.56 -17.50 -5.14
C GLY A 219 -11.33 -18.40 -3.93
N GLU A 220 -11.56 -19.69 -4.15
CA GLU A 220 -11.50 -20.74 -3.13
C GLU A 220 -10.07 -21.06 -2.65
N CYS A 221 -9.05 -20.70 -3.43
CA CYS A 221 -7.67 -21.06 -3.16
C CYS A 221 -6.67 -19.95 -3.53
N THR A 222 -5.45 -20.02 -3.00
CA THR A 222 -4.38 -19.07 -3.34
C THR A 222 -3.80 -19.39 -4.73
N PRO A 223 -3.51 -18.39 -5.60
CA PRO A 223 -2.97 -18.64 -6.93
C PRO A 223 -1.78 -19.60 -6.91
N GLY A 224 -1.81 -20.65 -7.73
CA GLY A 224 -0.73 -21.63 -7.83
C GLY A 224 -0.62 -22.61 -6.65
N GLN A 225 -1.44 -22.49 -5.61
CA GLN A 225 -1.50 -23.45 -4.51
C GLN A 225 -1.74 -24.86 -5.05
N VAL A 226 -1.07 -25.85 -4.47
CA VAL A 226 -1.27 -27.26 -4.78
C VAL A 226 -1.85 -27.96 -3.57
N GLU A 227 -2.86 -28.78 -3.79
CA GLU A 227 -3.45 -29.64 -2.77
C GLU A 227 -3.33 -31.11 -3.20
N LEU A 228 -2.93 -31.96 -2.25
CA LEU A 228 -2.91 -33.40 -2.43
C LEU A 228 -4.29 -33.98 -2.10
N GLY A 229 -4.73 -34.94 -2.89
CA GLY A 229 -6.01 -35.60 -2.73
C GLY A 229 -5.97 -37.07 -3.11
N TRP A 230 -7.14 -37.69 -3.08
CA TRP A 230 -7.34 -39.07 -3.47
C TRP A 230 -8.40 -39.15 -4.57
N LYS A 231 -8.08 -39.83 -5.67
CA LYS A 231 -9.00 -40.01 -6.79
C LYS A 231 -8.98 -41.48 -7.22
N LEU A 232 -10.14 -42.11 -7.15
CA LEU A 232 -10.32 -43.48 -7.59
C LEU A 232 -9.90 -43.61 -9.07
N GLY A 233 -9.01 -44.55 -9.36
CA GLY A 233 -8.42 -44.73 -10.69
C GLY A 233 -7.04 -44.09 -10.90
N CYS A 234 -6.48 -43.39 -9.92
CA CYS A 234 -5.11 -42.86 -9.99
C CYS A 234 -4.06 -43.83 -9.42
N GLY A 235 -3.66 -44.83 -10.20
CA GLY A 235 -2.63 -45.80 -9.82
C GLY A 235 -2.97 -46.64 -8.58
N VAL A 236 -1.96 -47.32 -8.02
CA VAL A 236 -2.14 -48.24 -6.87
C VAL A 236 -2.39 -47.52 -5.55
N THR A 237 -1.90 -46.29 -5.41
CA THR A 237 -2.08 -45.48 -4.19
C THR A 237 -3.34 -44.62 -4.23
N GLY A 238 -3.93 -44.40 -5.42
CA GLY A 238 -5.02 -43.45 -5.63
C GLY A 238 -4.61 -41.98 -5.45
N ALA A 239 -3.31 -41.70 -5.33
CA ALA A 239 -2.79 -40.38 -5.04
C ALA A 239 -3.01 -39.43 -6.24
N ALA A 240 -3.52 -38.24 -5.95
CA ALA A 240 -3.80 -37.20 -6.92
C ALA A 240 -3.39 -35.83 -6.36
N PHE A 241 -3.25 -34.85 -7.24
CA PHE A 241 -3.09 -33.45 -6.85
C PHE A 241 -3.99 -32.57 -7.70
N ARG A 242 -4.28 -31.36 -7.21
CA ARG A 242 -4.90 -30.31 -8.02
C ARG A 242 -4.17 -29.00 -7.77
N ARG A 243 -4.14 -28.15 -8.78
CA ARG A 243 -3.54 -26.82 -8.71
C ARG A 243 -4.61 -25.74 -8.76
N CYS A 244 -4.46 -24.72 -7.94
CA CYS A 244 -5.27 -23.53 -8.00
C CYS A 244 -4.89 -22.71 -9.23
N ALA A 245 -5.87 -22.35 -10.06
CA ALA A 245 -5.63 -21.54 -11.24
C ALA A 245 -5.15 -20.13 -10.88
N GLU A 246 -4.18 -19.61 -11.63
CA GLU A 246 -3.54 -18.32 -11.34
C GLU A 246 -4.46 -17.11 -11.57
N THR A 247 -5.48 -17.26 -12.42
CA THR A 247 -6.30 -16.13 -12.90
C THR A 247 -7.64 -15.98 -12.20
N ASN A 248 -8.21 -17.06 -11.68
CA ASN A 248 -9.53 -17.05 -11.03
C ASN A 248 -9.56 -17.73 -9.66
N CYS A 249 -8.42 -18.24 -9.19
CA CYS A 249 -8.29 -18.85 -7.87
C CYS A 249 -9.31 -19.95 -7.60
N MET A 250 -9.65 -20.70 -8.65
CA MET A 250 -10.47 -21.90 -8.56
C MET A 250 -9.58 -23.12 -8.63
N TRP A 251 -9.95 -24.17 -7.89
CA TRP A 251 -9.29 -25.45 -7.98
C TRP A 251 -9.49 -26.06 -9.37
N GLY A 252 -8.38 -26.45 -10.01
CA GLY A 252 -8.42 -27.30 -11.19
C GLY A 252 -8.95 -28.71 -10.89
N ALA A 253 -9.11 -29.50 -11.94
CA ALA A 253 -9.43 -30.91 -11.79
C ALA A 253 -8.30 -31.65 -11.04
N LEU A 254 -8.68 -32.70 -10.30
CA LEU A 254 -7.71 -33.63 -9.72
C LEU A 254 -7.00 -34.41 -10.84
N GLU A 255 -5.69 -34.25 -10.89
CA GLU A 255 -4.75 -34.95 -11.76
C GLU A 255 -4.09 -36.09 -10.97
N CYS A 256 -3.98 -37.27 -11.59
CA CYS A 256 -3.30 -38.38 -10.95
C CYS A 256 -1.82 -38.06 -10.77
N ILE A 257 -1.27 -38.40 -9.60
CA ILE A 257 0.17 -38.43 -9.42
C ILE A 257 0.62 -39.72 -10.10
N ASP A 258 0.79 -39.68 -11.42
CA ASP A 258 1.39 -40.79 -12.15
C ASP A 258 2.80 -40.98 -11.58
N SER A 259 2.99 -42.06 -10.83
CA SER A 259 4.28 -42.55 -10.41
C SER A 259 5.03 -43.10 -11.63
N GLY A 260 5.39 -42.25 -12.59
CA GLY A 260 6.31 -42.58 -13.68
C GLY A 260 5.91 -43.71 -14.64
N CYS A 261 4.76 -44.38 -14.47
CA CYS A 261 4.31 -45.40 -15.41
C CYS A 261 3.62 -44.73 -16.59
N LYS A 262 4.41 -44.13 -17.49
CA LYS A 262 3.97 -43.91 -18.86
C LYS A 262 3.50 -45.26 -19.38
N SER A 263 2.19 -45.39 -19.55
CA SER A 263 1.55 -46.48 -20.27
C SER A 263 2.08 -46.48 -21.71
N ALA A 264 3.20 -47.17 -21.91
CA ALA A 264 3.66 -47.60 -23.21
C ALA A 264 2.70 -48.68 -23.70
N GLY A 265 1.84 -48.31 -24.65
CA GLY A 265 1.17 -49.24 -25.54
C GLY A 265 0.02 -50.05 -24.94
N ALA A 266 -1.06 -50.13 -25.72
CA ALA A 266 -2.01 -51.23 -25.63
C ALA A 266 -1.22 -52.56 -25.62
N GLY A 267 -1.20 -53.27 -24.49
CA GLY A 267 -0.48 -54.54 -24.42
C GLY A 267 -0.25 -55.14 -23.04
N CYS A 268 -0.25 -54.35 -21.96
CA CYS A 268 -0.08 -54.92 -20.62
C CYS A 268 -1.42 -55.40 -20.06
N ALA A 269 -1.99 -56.43 -20.68
CA ALA A 269 -2.95 -57.28 -20.01
C ALA A 269 -2.16 -58.23 -19.10
N HIS A 270 -2.48 -58.15 -17.81
CA HIS A 270 -2.17 -59.13 -16.79
C HIS A 270 -0.72 -59.19 -16.26
N ASP A 271 -0.64 -58.86 -14.96
CA ASP A 271 0.25 -59.45 -13.95
C ASP A 271 1.45 -58.59 -13.49
N HIS A 272 1.12 -57.70 -12.54
CA HIS A 272 1.71 -57.66 -11.20
C HIS A 272 3.25 -57.68 -11.02
N GLU A 273 4.07 -57.09 -11.89
CA GLU A 273 5.47 -56.82 -11.56
C GLU A 273 6.12 -55.77 -12.47
N CYS A 274 5.96 -54.49 -12.15
CA CYS A 274 6.73 -53.41 -12.80
C CYS A 274 7.00 -52.28 -11.81
N CYS A 275 8.12 -52.36 -11.08
CA CYS A 275 9.03 -51.23 -10.78
C CYS A 275 10.13 -51.64 -9.79
N SER A 276 11.06 -52.48 -10.23
CA SER A 276 12.32 -52.74 -9.50
C SER A 276 13.47 -52.90 -10.49
N GLY A 277 13.83 -51.85 -11.24
CA GLY A 277 14.98 -51.96 -12.15
C GLY A 277 15.19 -50.79 -13.08
N ASN A 278 16.05 -49.86 -12.65
CA ASN A 278 17.02 -49.11 -13.45
C ASN A 278 16.71 -48.94 -14.95
N CYS A 279 16.09 -47.83 -15.35
CA CYS A 279 16.04 -47.40 -16.76
C CYS A 279 17.39 -46.83 -17.19
N GLY A 280 18.42 -47.68 -17.22
CA GLY A 280 19.73 -47.39 -17.79
C GLY A 280 19.88 -48.10 -19.13
N GLY A 281 19.65 -47.38 -20.22
CA GLY A 281 20.11 -47.75 -21.57
C GLY A 281 19.27 -48.80 -22.30
N GLY A 282 18.26 -48.35 -23.04
CA GLY A 282 17.57 -49.19 -24.01
C GLY A 282 16.55 -48.36 -24.79
N GLN A 283 16.81 -48.14 -26.07
CA GLN A 283 15.97 -47.33 -26.95
C GLN A 283 14.57 -47.95 -27.07
N CYS A 284 13.55 -47.11 -26.90
CA CYS A 284 12.20 -47.43 -27.36
C CYS A 284 12.20 -47.38 -28.90
N HIS A 285 11.85 -48.50 -29.54
CA HIS A 285 11.50 -48.56 -30.95
C HIS A 285 10.06 -48.09 -31.17
#